data_AF-A0A7J6SUD4-F1
#
_entry.id   AF-A0A7J6SUD4-F1
#
_cell.length_a   1.000
_cell.length_b   1.000
_cell.length_c   1.000
_cell.angle_alpha   90.00
_cell.angle_beta   90.00
_cell.angle_gamma   90.00
#
_symmetry.space_group_name_H-M   'P 1'
#
loop_
_entity.id
_entity.type
_entity.pdbx_description
1 polymer ?
#
loop_
_entity_poly.entity_id
_entity_poly.type
_entity_poly.pdbx_seq_one_letter_code
_entity_poly.pdbx_strand_id
1 'polypeptide(L)'
;RESKSLGFNVSQLKYRCELPSEGSKMDDSADFLAVLGNAEEGETVVGSVEFGLVSDPRYGKWVYINGVNVKDAWQKKGVAAAMLTRLLAYIKLGWPGVTGAYLLVGSSEKFVRSLYEKLGFVKKGKPFSYNGYAYRFNSSHAEALPTDLPLIDMQLPFTNDPYDAVVLAELFSPTTG
;
A
#
# COMPACT_ATOMS: atom_id res chain seq x y z
N ARG A 1 -38.13 2.42 -11.95
CA ARG A 1 -36.97 3.34 -12.15
C ARG A 1 -35.74 2.45 -12.26
N GLU A 2 -35.35 2.12 -13.48
CA GLU A 2 -34.11 1.39 -13.74
C GLU A 2 -32.95 2.34 -13.45
N SER A 3 -32.09 1.99 -12.49
CA SER A 3 -30.88 2.76 -12.25
C SER A 3 -29.94 2.47 -13.41
N LYS A 4 -29.66 3.50 -14.22
CA LYS A 4 -28.53 3.44 -15.14
C LYS A 4 -27.29 3.26 -14.27
N SER A 5 -26.72 2.06 -14.23
CA SER A 5 -25.38 1.87 -13.70
C SER A 5 -24.43 2.61 -14.65
N LEU A 6 -24.18 3.89 -14.37
CA LEU A 6 -23.05 4.60 -14.95
C LEU A 6 -21.83 3.73 -14.71
N GLY A 7 -21.25 3.21 -15.80
CA GLY A 7 -20.14 2.27 -15.77
C GLY A 7 -18.93 2.93 -15.13
N PHE A 8 -18.74 2.69 -13.84
CA PHE A 8 -17.58 3.18 -13.11
C PHE A 8 -16.32 2.49 -13.62
N ASN A 9 -15.27 3.27 -13.85
CA ASN A 9 -13.95 2.76 -14.18
C ASN A 9 -12.91 3.33 -13.19
N VAL A 10 -12.11 2.46 -12.57
CA VAL A 10 -11.04 2.85 -11.63
C VAL A 10 -10.04 3.84 -12.21
N SER A 11 -9.91 3.92 -13.54
CA SER A 11 -9.08 4.93 -14.22
C SER A 11 -9.56 6.37 -14.01
N GLN A 12 -10.81 6.58 -13.59
CA GLN A 12 -11.36 7.91 -13.28
C GLN A 12 -10.94 8.42 -11.90
N LEU A 13 -10.37 7.56 -11.05
CA LEU A 13 -9.87 7.96 -9.75
C LEU A 13 -8.58 8.77 -9.91
N LYS A 14 -8.50 9.87 -9.19
CA LYS A 14 -7.25 10.57 -8.92
C LYS A 14 -6.57 9.92 -7.73
N TYR A 15 -5.25 10.02 -7.68
CA TYR A 15 -4.44 9.47 -6.61
C TYR A 15 -3.46 10.52 -6.13
N ARG A 16 -3.31 10.65 -4.82
CA ARG A 16 -2.39 11.60 -4.21
C ARG A 16 -1.91 11.11 -2.85
N CYS A 17 -0.73 11.58 -2.46
CA CYS A 17 -0.20 11.36 -1.13
C CYS A 17 -0.58 12.56 -0.25
N GLU A 18 -0.97 12.30 0.99
CA GLU A 18 -1.24 13.33 1.99
C GLU A 18 -0.52 12.99 3.29
N LEU A 19 -0.41 14.00 4.18
CA LEU A 19 -0.05 13.78 5.58
C LEU A 19 -1.02 12.76 6.20
N PRO A 20 -0.55 11.99 7.17
CA PRO A 20 -1.34 10.90 7.71
C PRO A 20 -2.58 11.46 8.42
N SER A 21 -3.69 10.74 8.27
CA SER A 21 -4.94 11.07 8.93
C SER A 21 -4.80 11.07 10.46
N GLU A 22 -5.65 11.88 11.13
CA GLU A 22 -5.72 11.88 12.59
C GLU A 22 -6.00 10.45 13.10
N GLY A 23 -5.14 9.95 14.00
CA GLY A 23 -5.21 8.59 14.51
C GLY A 23 -4.34 7.56 13.78
N SER A 24 -3.42 8.02 12.91
CA SER A 24 -2.32 7.18 12.43
C SER A 24 -1.59 6.51 13.59
N LYS A 25 -1.18 5.27 13.35
CA LYS A 25 -0.49 4.44 14.34
C LYS A 25 1.03 4.51 14.21
N MET A 26 1.52 5.28 13.24
CA MET A 26 2.93 5.39 12.90
C MET A 26 3.32 6.86 12.97
N ASP A 27 4.29 7.20 13.81
CA ASP A 27 4.74 8.60 14.05
C ASP A 27 5.38 9.26 12.82
N ASP A 28 5.39 8.56 11.68
CA ASP A 28 6.02 8.97 10.44
C ASP A 28 5.47 8.19 9.25
N SER A 29 4.18 8.39 8.99
CA SER A 29 3.47 7.78 7.88
C SER A 29 2.90 8.82 6.93
N ALA A 30 2.37 8.33 5.82
CA ALA A 30 1.57 9.10 4.90
C ALA A 30 0.37 8.26 4.44
N ASP A 31 -0.67 8.95 4.00
CA ASP A 31 -1.84 8.33 3.41
C ASP A 31 -1.82 8.47 1.88
N PHE A 32 -1.88 7.34 1.18
CA PHE A 32 -2.07 7.32 -0.27
C PHE A 32 -3.55 7.16 -0.58
N LEU A 33 -4.16 8.23 -1.09
CA LEU A 33 -5.60 8.33 -1.26
C LEU A 33 -6.02 8.03 -2.69
N ALA A 34 -7.14 7.31 -2.84
CA ALA A 34 -7.94 7.32 -4.06
C ALA A 34 -9.10 8.29 -3.90
N VAL A 35 -9.22 9.20 -4.87
CA VAL A 35 -10.16 10.31 -4.84
C VAL A 35 -11.00 10.30 -6.10
N LEU A 36 -12.32 10.31 -5.94
CA LEU A 36 -13.23 10.58 -7.03
C LEU A 36 -13.46 12.09 -7.11
N GLY A 37 -13.11 12.70 -8.24
CA GLY A 37 -13.50 14.08 -8.51
C GLY A 37 -14.94 14.15 -9.00
N ASN A 38 -15.81 14.86 -8.29
CA ASN A 38 -17.11 15.26 -8.78
C ASN A 38 -17.09 16.77 -9.06
N ALA A 39 -17.50 17.18 -10.27
CA ALA A 39 -17.52 18.60 -10.66
C ALA A 39 -18.53 19.42 -9.82
N GLU A 40 -19.56 18.78 -9.26
CA GLU A 40 -20.62 19.44 -8.50
C GLU A 40 -20.47 19.32 -6.98
N GLU A 41 -19.94 18.19 -6.49
CA GLU A 41 -19.86 17.87 -5.04
C GLU A 41 -18.43 17.95 -4.48
N GLY A 42 -17.46 18.32 -5.30
CA GLY A 42 -16.05 18.33 -4.92
C GLY A 42 -15.41 16.94 -4.91
N GLU A 43 -14.27 16.83 -4.24
CA GLU A 43 -13.47 15.62 -4.20
C GLU A 43 -13.89 14.70 -3.05
N THR A 44 -14.17 13.43 -3.35
CA THR A 44 -14.52 12.43 -2.35
C THR A 44 -13.43 11.37 -2.25
N VAL A 45 -12.83 11.19 -1.07
CA VAL A 45 -11.93 10.06 -0.79
C VAL A 45 -12.75 8.76 -0.80
N VAL A 46 -12.35 7.79 -1.62
CA VAL A 46 -13.04 6.50 -1.78
C VAL A 46 -12.25 5.33 -1.17
N GLY A 47 -10.96 5.55 -0.92
CA GLY A 47 -10.08 4.63 -0.22
C GLY A 47 -8.77 5.30 0.17
N SER A 48 -8.06 4.67 1.11
CA SER A 48 -6.76 5.12 1.60
C SER A 48 -5.84 3.93 1.83
N VAL A 49 -4.54 4.19 1.73
CA VAL A 49 -3.48 3.27 2.15
C VAL A 49 -2.52 4.01 3.06
N GLU A 50 -2.45 3.62 4.32
CA GLU A 50 -1.47 4.17 5.28
C GLU A 50 -0.15 3.42 5.10
N PHE A 51 0.95 4.16 4.93
CA PHE A 51 2.28 3.57 4.78
C PHE A 51 3.37 4.42 5.44
N GLY A 52 4.45 3.77 5.88
CA GLY A 52 5.61 4.41 6.51
C GLY A 52 6.93 3.87 5.97
N LEU A 53 8.00 4.66 6.10
CA LEU A 53 9.34 4.22 5.73
C LEU A 53 9.94 3.39 6.87
N VAL A 54 10.54 2.26 6.53
CA VAL A 54 11.18 1.36 7.48
C VAL A 54 12.58 1.01 6.98
N SER A 55 13.56 0.95 7.88
CA SER A 55 14.94 0.61 7.55
C SER A 55 15.37 -0.62 8.34
N ASP A 56 15.90 -1.63 7.63
CA ASP A 56 16.52 -2.80 8.25
C ASP A 56 17.99 -2.91 7.77
N PRO A 57 18.96 -3.15 8.67
CA PRO A 57 20.38 -3.24 8.30
C PRO A 57 20.72 -4.32 7.27
N ARG A 58 19.91 -5.39 7.15
CA ARG A 58 20.11 -6.51 6.22
C ARG A 58 19.40 -6.29 4.87
N TYR A 59 18.30 -5.54 4.84
CA TYR A 59 17.47 -5.38 3.64
C TYR A 59 17.36 -3.96 3.09
N GLY A 60 18.00 -2.99 3.75
CA GLY A 60 17.99 -1.58 3.34
C GLY A 60 16.67 -0.89 3.67
N LYS A 61 16.31 0.12 2.88
CA LYS A 61 15.09 0.91 3.03
C LYS A 61 13.90 0.23 2.35
N TRP A 62 12.79 0.12 3.06
CA TRP A 62 11.53 -0.48 2.64
C TRP A 62 10.37 0.42 3.05
N VAL A 63 9.18 0.10 2.55
CA VAL A 63 7.93 0.69 3.02
C VAL A 63 7.11 -0.37 3.76
N TYR A 64 6.59 -0.02 4.93
CA TYR A 64 5.54 -0.80 5.59
C TYR A 64 4.17 -0.23 5.22
N ILE A 65 3.25 -1.11 4.83
CA ILE A 65 1.86 -0.76 4.55
C ILE A 65 1.02 -1.26 5.73
N ASN A 66 0.53 -0.31 6.54
CA ASN A 66 -0.16 -0.59 7.79
C ASN A 66 -1.66 -0.83 7.60
N GLY A 67 -2.28 -0.19 6.62
CA GLY A 67 -3.72 -0.28 6.40
C GLY A 67 -4.11 -0.02 4.97
N VAL A 68 -5.07 -0.80 4.45
CA VAL A 68 -5.71 -0.58 3.15
C VAL A 68 -7.21 -0.53 3.37
N ASN A 69 -7.79 0.66 3.23
CA ASN A 69 -9.21 0.89 3.48
C ASN A 69 -9.93 1.31 2.19
N VAL A 70 -11.09 0.72 1.94
CA VAL A 70 -11.96 1.09 0.82
C VAL A 70 -13.39 1.23 1.36
N LYS A 71 -14.02 2.38 1.10
CA LYS A 71 -15.42 2.64 1.49
C LYS A 71 -16.33 1.52 0.96
N ASP A 72 -17.34 1.11 1.74
CA ASP A 72 -18.18 -0.04 1.41
C ASP A 72 -18.80 0.01 0.00
N ALA A 73 -19.28 1.18 -0.41
CA ALA A 73 -19.84 1.40 -1.75
C ALA A 73 -18.84 1.17 -2.90
N TRP A 74 -17.53 1.15 -2.58
CA TRP A 74 -16.40 1.06 -3.50
C TRP A 74 -15.68 -0.30 -3.43
N GLN A 75 -16.03 -1.15 -2.47
CA GLN A 75 -15.45 -2.48 -2.35
C GLN A 75 -15.80 -3.36 -3.54
N LYS A 76 -14.93 -4.32 -3.85
CA LYS A 76 -15.06 -5.26 -4.98
C LYS A 76 -15.09 -4.61 -6.37
N LYS A 77 -14.83 -3.30 -6.48
CA LYS A 77 -14.71 -2.56 -7.76
C LYS A 77 -13.26 -2.37 -8.23
N GLY A 78 -12.31 -3.10 -7.65
CA GLY A 78 -10.88 -3.00 -8.00
C GLY A 78 -10.12 -1.82 -7.40
N VAL A 79 -10.75 -0.99 -6.57
CA VAL A 79 -10.14 0.22 -5.98
C VAL A 79 -8.88 -0.09 -5.17
N ALA A 80 -8.92 -1.11 -4.31
CA ALA A 80 -7.75 -1.53 -3.52
C ALA A 80 -6.57 -1.96 -4.41
N ALA A 81 -6.84 -2.78 -5.44
CA ALA A 81 -5.81 -3.22 -6.37
C ALA A 81 -5.17 -2.04 -7.13
N ALA A 82 -6.00 -1.09 -7.58
CA ALA A 82 -5.54 0.08 -8.30
C ALA A 82 -4.73 1.04 -7.40
N MET A 83 -5.18 1.27 -6.16
CA MET A 83 -4.43 2.05 -5.16
C MET A 83 -3.07 1.43 -4.88
N LEU A 84 -3.03 0.14 -4.54
CA LEU A 84 -1.77 -0.54 -4.22
C LEU A 84 -0.80 -0.55 -5.40
N THR A 85 -1.30 -0.82 -6.60
CA THR A 85 -0.48 -0.75 -7.83
C THR A 85 0.13 0.63 -8.01
N ARG A 86 -0.68 1.69 -7.84
CA ARG A 86 -0.19 3.06 -7.96
C ARG A 86 0.72 3.48 -6.82
N LEU A 87 0.48 3.04 -5.59
CA LEU A 87 1.37 3.28 -4.45
C LEU A 87 2.73 2.62 -4.68
N LEU A 88 2.76 1.37 -5.13
CA LEU A 88 4.01 0.67 -5.43
C LEU A 88 4.80 1.37 -6.55
N ALA A 89 4.10 1.81 -7.60
CA ALA A 89 4.72 2.62 -8.66
C ALA A 89 5.23 3.97 -8.14
N TYR A 90 4.44 4.66 -7.32
CA TYR A 90 4.80 5.93 -6.68
C TYR A 90 6.07 5.78 -5.82
N ILE A 91 6.15 4.74 -4.99
CA ILE A 91 7.34 4.42 -4.18
C ILE A 91 8.56 4.16 -5.07
N LYS A 92 8.40 3.31 -6.10
CA LYS A 92 9.50 2.91 -6.99
C LYS A 92 10.09 4.10 -7.76
N LEU A 93 9.24 4.99 -8.26
CA LEU A 93 9.64 6.15 -9.06
C LEU A 93 10.16 7.30 -8.18
N GLY A 94 9.49 7.57 -7.08
CA GLY A 94 9.83 8.66 -6.17
C GLY A 94 11.06 8.39 -5.32
N TRP A 95 11.30 7.13 -4.95
CA TRP A 95 12.33 6.74 -3.99
C TRP A 95 13.13 5.54 -4.47
N PRO A 96 14.07 5.72 -5.42
CA PRO A 96 14.86 4.61 -5.98
C PRO A 96 15.75 3.88 -4.95
N GLY A 97 15.98 4.49 -3.78
CA GLY A 97 16.68 3.85 -2.66
C GLY A 97 15.82 2.88 -1.83
N VAL A 98 14.50 2.88 -2.02
CA VAL A 98 13.57 1.93 -1.40
C VAL A 98 13.51 0.67 -2.26
N THR A 99 13.79 -0.49 -1.66
CA THR A 99 14.00 -1.74 -2.42
C THR A 99 12.84 -2.72 -2.31
N GLY A 100 11.87 -2.47 -1.42
CA GLY A 100 10.68 -3.28 -1.29
C GLY A 100 9.58 -2.63 -0.46
N ALA A 101 8.45 -3.32 -0.40
CA ALA A 101 7.32 -3.01 0.48
C ALA A 101 6.88 -4.26 1.24
N TYR A 102 6.32 -4.08 2.42
CA TYR A 102 5.89 -5.17 3.29
C TYR A 102 4.56 -4.85 3.95
N LEU A 103 3.76 -5.88 4.22
CA LEU A 103 2.46 -5.78 4.91
C LEU A 103 2.12 -7.02 5.72
N LEU A 104 1.24 -6.85 6.71
CA LEU A 104 0.62 -7.92 7.48
C LEU A 104 -0.83 -8.16 7.08
N VAL A 105 -1.23 -9.43 7.06
CA VAL A 105 -2.62 -9.83 6.77
C VAL A 105 -3.11 -10.76 7.86
N GLY A 106 -4.33 -10.54 8.36
CA GLY A 106 -4.96 -11.44 9.31
C GLY A 106 -5.00 -12.87 8.77
N SER A 107 -4.74 -13.85 9.62
CA SER A 107 -4.66 -15.26 9.17
C SER A 107 -5.95 -15.81 8.58
N SER A 108 -7.10 -15.25 8.96
CA SER A 108 -8.44 -15.60 8.47
C SER A 108 -8.82 -14.94 7.14
N GLU A 109 -8.07 -13.94 6.64
CA GLU A 109 -8.50 -13.09 5.53
C GLU A 109 -8.12 -13.65 4.15
N LYS A 110 -8.69 -14.80 3.77
CA LYS A 110 -8.32 -15.52 2.54
C LYS A 110 -8.41 -14.65 1.27
N PHE A 111 -9.45 -13.82 1.16
CA PHE A 111 -9.66 -12.94 0.00
C PHE A 111 -8.55 -11.89 -0.15
N VAL A 112 -8.17 -11.27 0.97
CA VAL A 112 -7.15 -10.22 1.03
C VAL A 112 -5.78 -10.79 0.64
N ARG A 113 -5.45 -12.02 1.07
CA ARG A 113 -4.20 -12.70 0.67
C ARG A 113 -4.10 -12.89 -0.85
N SER A 114 -5.18 -13.36 -1.48
CA SER A 114 -5.20 -13.57 -2.94
C SER A 114 -5.01 -12.26 -3.71
N LEU A 115 -5.52 -11.13 -3.20
CA LEU A 115 -5.26 -9.83 -3.79
C LEU A 115 -3.76 -9.51 -3.78
N TYR A 116 -3.09 -9.62 -2.64
CA TYR A 116 -1.66 -9.28 -2.54
C TYR A 116 -0.78 -10.21 -3.36
N GLU A 117 -1.06 -11.51 -3.37
CA GLU A 117 -0.33 -12.48 -4.20
C GLU A 117 -0.44 -12.14 -5.70
N LYS A 118 -1.64 -11.76 -6.16
CA LYS A 118 -1.85 -11.30 -7.55
C LYS A 118 -1.12 -10.00 -7.88
N LEU A 119 -0.90 -9.16 -6.89
CA LEU A 119 -0.11 -7.93 -7.04
C LEU A 119 1.40 -8.20 -7.01
N GLY A 120 1.84 -9.44 -6.79
CA GLY A 120 3.25 -9.83 -6.78
C GLY A 120 3.88 -9.87 -5.38
N PHE A 121 3.09 -9.72 -4.32
CA PHE A 121 3.60 -9.95 -2.97
C PHE A 121 3.83 -11.45 -2.72
N VAL A 122 4.95 -11.76 -2.10
CA VAL A 122 5.34 -13.12 -1.72
C VAL A 122 5.22 -13.28 -0.22
N LYS A 123 4.55 -14.34 0.22
CA LYS A 123 4.46 -14.70 1.64
C LYS A 123 5.87 -14.98 2.21
N LYS A 124 6.21 -14.37 3.34
CA LYS A 124 7.53 -14.51 3.99
C LYS A 124 7.51 -15.19 5.35
N GLY A 125 6.43 -15.11 6.09
CA GLY A 125 6.35 -15.74 7.41
C GLY A 125 5.00 -15.57 8.06
N LYS A 126 4.88 -16.09 9.28
CA LYS A 126 3.67 -15.97 10.10
C LYS A 126 4.02 -15.42 11.49
N PRO A 127 4.30 -14.11 11.61
CA PRO A 127 4.51 -13.49 12.91
C PRO A 127 3.17 -13.49 13.65
N PHE A 128 3.14 -14.13 14.82
CA PHE A 128 1.95 -14.23 15.66
C PHE A 128 0.69 -14.76 14.91
N SER A 129 -0.39 -13.97 14.89
CA SER A 129 -1.68 -14.28 14.24
C SER A 129 -1.79 -13.76 12.80
N TYR A 130 -0.71 -13.19 12.25
CA TYR A 130 -0.67 -12.57 10.92
C TYR A 130 0.17 -13.36 9.92
N ASN A 131 -0.07 -13.16 8.63
CA ASN A 131 0.83 -13.60 7.56
C ASN A 131 1.56 -12.37 7.01
N GLY A 132 2.89 -12.41 6.99
CA GLY A 132 3.71 -11.37 6.39
C GLY A 132 3.89 -11.57 4.89
N TYR A 133 3.75 -10.49 4.13
CA TYR A 133 3.89 -10.45 2.68
C TYR A 133 4.88 -9.38 2.26
N ALA A 134 5.82 -9.75 1.40
CA ALA A 134 6.85 -8.85 0.89
C ALA A 134 6.76 -8.67 -0.62
N TYR A 135 6.88 -7.44 -1.07
CA TYR A 135 7.02 -7.05 -2.46
C TYR A 135 8.44 -6.52 -2.70
N ARG A 136 9.08 -6.95 -3.80
CA ARG A 136 10.42 -6.51 -4.16
C ARG A 136 10.37 -5.67 -5.43
N PHE A 137 10.98 -4.48 -5.42
CA PHE A 137 10.96 -3.57 -6.57
C PHE A 137 11.88 -4.00 -7.73
N ASN A 138 12.71 -5.03 -7.53
CA ASN A 138 13.48 -5.70 -8.58
C ASN A 138 12.81 -6.97 -9.11
N SER A 139 11.56 -7.24 -8.75
CA SER A 139 10.80 -8.39 -9.27
C SER A 139 10.18 -8.09 -10.65
N SER A 140 9.85 -9.13 -11.41
CA SER A 140 9.14 -8.98 -12.69
C SER A 140 7.78 -8.29 -12.56
N HIS A 141 7.09 -8.47 -11.42
CA HIS A 141 5.84 -7.74 -11.15
C HIS A 141 6.08 -6.23 -11.06
N ALA A 142 7.25 -5.81 -10.58
CA ALA A 142 7.61 -4.39 -10.49
C ALA A 142 7.92 -3.77 -11.85
N GLU A 143 8.24 -4.56 -12.87
CA GLU A 143 8.44 -4.08 -14.25
C GLU A 143 7.12 -3.71 -14.92
N ALA A 144 6.01 -4.34 -14.51
CA ALA A 144 4.67 -4.05 -15.01
C ALA A 144 3.98 -2.86 -14.32
N LEU A 145 4.65 -2.21 -13.36
CA LEU A 145 4.09 -1.04 -12.67
C LEU A 145 4.02 0.16 -13.63
N PRO A 146 2.98 1.03 -13.50
CA PRO A 146 2.91 2.29 -14.23
C PRO A 146 4.18 3.12 -14.04
N THR A 147 4.65 3.76 -15.11
CA THR A 147 5.88 4.59 -15.10
C THR A 147 5.59 6.08 -15.30
N ASP A 148 4.35 6.42 -15.65
CA ASP A 148 3.87 7.73 -16.04
C ASP A 148 2.95 8.32 -14.95
N LEU A 149 3.45 8.40 -13.71
CA LEU A 149 2.70 8.99 -12.61
C LEU A 149 3.09 10.46 -12.39
N PRO A 150 2.12 11.37 -12.19
CA PRO A 150 2.42 12.73 -11.74
C PRO A 150 2.96 12.66 -10.30
N LEU A 151 4.28 12.83 -10.15
CA LEU A 151 4.97 12.90 -8.85
C LEU A 151 4.76 14.28 -8.21
N ILE A 152 3.51 14.62 -7.89
CA ILE A 152 3.18 15.89 -7.21
C ILE A 152 3.35 15.67 -5.71
N ASP A 153 4.11 16.56 -5.06
CA ASP A 153 4.31 16.71 -3.61
C ASP A 153 4.85 15.47 -2.87
N MET A 154 6.17 15.24 -2.96
CA MET A 154 6.88 14.26 -2.14
C MET A 154 7.59 14.94 -0.97
N GLN A 155 6.94 14.99 0.21
CA GLN A 155 7.70 15.02 1.46
C GLN A 155 7.69 13.61 2.06
N LEU A 156 8.90 13.08 2.27
CA LEU A 156 9.12 11.86 3.01
C LEU A 156 8.73 12.06 4.47
N PRO A 157 8.08 11.06 5.09
CA PRO A 157 8.24 10.83 6.51
C PRO A 157 9.75 10.51 6.82
N PHE A 158 10.32 11.09 7.89
CA PHE A 158 11.76 11.17 8.19
C PHE A 158 12.29 10.34 9.38
N THR A 159 11.57 9.36 9.93
CA THR A 159 11.95 8.71 11.20
C THR A 159 12.12 7.19 11.10
N ASN A 160 12.82 6.65 12.10
CA ASN A 160 12.98 5.22 12.32
C ASN A 160 11.88 4.77 13.29
N ASP A 161 10.78 4.20 12.80
CA ASP A 161 9.79 3.56 13.67
C ASP A 161 10.37 2.25 14.25
N PRO A 162 10.52 2.15 15.59
CA PRO A 162 11.06 0.95 16.23
C PRO A 162 10.10 -0.24 16.24
N TYR A 163 8.78 -0.05 16.09
CA TYR A 163 7.79 -1.13 16.15
C TYR A 163 7.83 -2.03 14.91
N ASP A 164 8.08 -1.47 13.74
CA ASP A 164 8.23 -2.24 12.51
C ASP A 164 9.59 -2.92 12.39
N ALA A 165 10.65 -2.33 12.95
CA ALA A 165 11.97 -2.93 12.95
C ALA A 165 11.98 -4.31 13.64
N VAL A 166 11.22 -4.48 14.73
CA VAL A 166 11.07 -5.77 15.43
C VAL A 166 10.35 -6.79 14.56
N VAL A 167 9.22 -6.42 13.95
CA VAL A 167 8.42 -7.31 13.10
C VAL A 167 9.18 -7.70 11.82
N LEU A 168 9.89 -6.76 11.20
CA LEU A 168 10.78 -7.02 10.08
C LEU A 168 11.91 -7.97 10.49
N ALA A 169 12.53 -7.73 11.66
CA ALA A 169 13.59 -8.58 12.15
C ALA A 169 13.10 -10.03 12.40
N GLU A 170 11.90 -10.22 12.94
CA GLU A 170 11.29 -11.54 13.12
C GLU A 170 10.95 -12.23 11.80
N LEU A 171 10.42 -11.49 10.82
CA LEU A 171 10.06 -12.03 9.50
C LEU A 171 11.23 -12.48 8.66
N PHE A 172 12.37 -11.84 8.86
CA PHE A 172 13.59 -12.11 8.10
C PHE A 172 14.66 -12.83 8.92
N SER A 173 14.36 -13.20 10.15
CA SER A 173 15.20 -14.15 10.87
C SER A 173 15.09 -15.52 10.20
N PRO A 174 16.21 -16.22 9.95
CA PRO A 174 16.14 -17.61 9.52
C PRO A 174 15.34 -18.36 10.59
N THR A 175 14.27 -19.05 10.17
CA THR A 175 13.61 -20.00 11.05
C THR A 175 14.64 -21.05 11.44
N THR A 176 15.21 -20.92 12.64
CA THR A 176 15.87 -22.04 13.30
C THR A 176 14.79 -23.08 13.53
N GLY A 177 14.79 -24.12 12.69
CA GLY A 177 14.07 -25.36 12.95
C GLY A 177 14.69 -26.12 14.11
#